data_AF-A0A229GJ42-F1
#
_entry.id   AF-A0A229GJ42-F1
#
_cell.length_a   1.000
_cell.length_b   1.000
_cell.length_c   1.000
_cell.angle_alpha   90.00
_cell.angle_beta   90.00
_cell.angle_gamma   90.00
#
_symmetry.space_group_name_H-M   'P 1'
#
loop_
_entity.id
_entity.type
_entity.pdbx_description
1 polymer ?
#
loop_
_entity_poly.entity_id
_entity_poly.type
_entity_poly.pdbx_seq_one_letter_code
_entity_poly.pdbx_strand_id
1 'polypeptide(L)'
;MSIYSFDKKECLNRAEQLLYNADVASLRYACLELRQCIEAIAYEKFKTYQKYILEKELNTWQPKRVFDFLRQVDPLSIEDYKFKVYKQNDDESLGECILERDHVTLNKRHIGKDYNKLGSYLHTPTIKQQLNYSEKHKNLREFLKTTIEELRPLVDCCFDTNFGEVFTIECESCQKSIPLRKEGLAIKEKFSCLDSSCNMQYQVLDISEDNELIYEALHLNVPCSCGETNKININDLESLYVFNCTCGKKHFLKKDWFHNEQ
;
A
#
# COMPACT_ATOMS: atom_id res chain seq x y z
N MET A 1 26.05 6.55 9.31
CA MET A 1 25.04 6.83 10.36
C MET A 1 24.16 5.60 10.48
N SER A 2 24.00 5.03 11.68
CA SER A 2 22.99 4.01 11.92
C SER A 2 21.62 4.69 11.81
N ILE A 3 20.83 4.31 10.81
CA ILE A 3 19.44 4.74 10.69
C ILE A 3 18.69 4.04 11.80
N TYR A 4 18.15 4.80 12.76
CA TYR A 4 17.28 4.24 13.79
C TYR A 4 16.06 3.60 13.14
N SER A 5 15.93 2.29 13.27
CA SER A 5 14.79 1.49 12.82
C SER A 5 14.49 0.48 13.90
N PHE A 6 13.21 0.21 14.12
CA PHE A 6 12.82 -0.96 14.88
C PHE A 6 13.24 -2.21 14.11
N ASP A 7 13.82 -3.18 14.81
CA ASP A 7 14.12 -4.49 14.26
C ASP A 7 12.89 -5.39 14.40
N LYS A 8 12.45 -6.00 13.29
CA LYS A 8 11.23 -6.82 13.24
C LYS A 8 11.28 -8.01 14.22
N LYS A 9 12.46 -8.62 14.39
CA LYS A 9 12.66 -9.78 15.26
C LYS A 9 12.63 -9.39 16.73
N GLU A 10 13.28 -8.28 17.08
CA GLU A 10 13.20 -7.76 18.44
C GLU A 10 11.77 -7.36 18.83
N CYS A 11 11.03 -6.71 17.93
CA CYS A 11 9.64 -6.33 18.18
C CYS A 11 8.77 -7.57 18.42
N LEU A 12 8.88 -8.60 17.58
CA LEU A 12 8.14 -9.84 17.76
C LEU A 12 8.48 -10.52 19.10
N ASN A 13 9.76 -10.59 19.45
CA ASN A 13 10.21 -11.17 20.73
C ASN A 13 9.69 -10.39 21.94
N ARG A 14 9.68 -9.06 21.90
CA ARG A 14 9.11 -8.23 22.98
C ARG A 14 7.61 -8.44 23.10
N ALA A 15 6.89 -8.50 21.99
CA ALA A 15 5.46 -8.79 21.99
C ALA A 15 5.15 -10.16 22.64
N GLU A 16 5.96 -11.17 22.36
CA GLU A 16 5.86 -12.51 22.98
C GLU A 16 6.08 -12.48 24.49
N GLN A 17 7.09 -11.76 24.96
CA GLN A 17 7.36 -11.59 26.39
C GLN A 17 6.20 -10.87 27.09
N LEU A 18 5.66 -9.82 26.48
CA LEU A 18 4.51 -9.08 27.01
C LEU A 18 3.23 -9.93 27.07
N LEU A 19 3.06 -10.88 26.14
CA LEU A 19 1.94 -11.82 26.14
C LEU A 19 1.96 -12.77 27.35
N TYR A 20 3.14 -13.08 27.90
CA TYR A 20 3.30 -13.94 29.07
C TYR A 20 2.77 -13.28 30.35
N ASN A 21 3.02 -11.98 30.53
CA ASN A 21 2.56 -11.23 31.70
C ASN A 21 1.02 -11.12 31.76
N ALA A 22 0.37 -11.07 30.60
CA ALA A 22 -1.07 -11.16 30.40
C ALA A 22 -1.94 -10.10 31.13
N ASP A 23 -1.35 -9.04 31.69
CA ASP A 23 -2.11 -7.89 32.21
C ASP A 23 -2.49 -6.90 31.08
N VAL A 24 -3.50 -6.07 31.34
CA VAL A 24 -4.07 -5.15 30.32
C VAL A 24 -3.03 -4.19 29.75
N ALA A 25 -2.09 -3.70 30.55
CA ALA A 25 -1.06 -2.78 30.08
C ALA A 25 -0.05 -3.52 29.20
N SER A 26 0.41 -4.70 29.63
CA SER A 26 1.31 -5.55 28.82
C SER A 26 0.68 -5.92 27.48
N LEU A 27 -0.61 -6.30 27.45
CA LEU A 27 -1.30 -6.61 26.19
C LEU A 27 -1.42 -5.39 25.26
N ARG A 28 -1.59 -4.17 25.81
CA ARG A 28 -1.56 -2.93 25.01
C ARG A 28 -0.16 -2.64 24.46
N TYR A 29 0.89 -2.85 25.24
CA TYR A 29 2.26 -2.70 24.74
C TYR A 29 2.60 -3.77 23.69
N ALA A 30 2.08 -4.99 23.83
CA ALA A 30 2.21 -6.00 22.79
C ALA A 30 1.56 -5.55 21.47
N CYS A 31 0.43 -4.84 21.51
CA CYS A 31 -0.15 -4.24 20.30
C CYS A 31 0.80 -3.25 19.62
N LEU A 32 1.54 -2.45 20.39
CA LEU A 32 2.51 -1.48 19.87
C LEU A 32 3.68 -2.20 19.20
N GLU A 33 4.27 -3.18 19.88
CA GLU A 33 5.39 -3.97 19.36
C GLU A 33 5.01 -4.72 18.07
N LEU A 34 3.82 -5.31 18.00
CA LEU A 34 3.37 -5.98 16.77
C LEU A 34 3.12 -5.02 15.60
N ARG A 35 2.68 -3.78 15.88
CA ARG A 35 2.60 -2.75 14.83
C ARG A 35 3.98 -2.38 14.32
N GLN A 36 4.93 -2.15 15.22
CA GLN A 36 6.32 -1.85 14.84
C GLN A 36 6.95 -3.00 14.06
N CYS A 37 6.65 -4.26 14.40
CA CYS A 37 7.06 -5.43 13.65
C CYS A 37 6.53 -5.41 12.20
N ILE A 38 5.22 -5.19 12.03
CA ILE A 38 4.59 -5.07 10.70
C ILE A 38 5.20 -3.91 9.90
N GLU A 39 5.42 -2.76 10.54
CA GLU A 39 6.04 -1.59 9.92
C GLU A 39 7.48 -1.87 9.49
N ALA A 40 8.29 -2.52 10.33
CA ALA A 40 9.66 -2.89 10.02
C ALA A 40 9.73 -3.82 8.80
N ILE A 41 8.87 -4.86 8.74
CA ILE A 41 8.77 -5.74 7.57
C ILE A 41 8.39 -4.95 6.31
N ALA A 42 7.41 -4.04 6.42
CA ALA A 42 6.98 -3.20 5.32
C ALA A 42 8.10 -2.31 4.78
N TYR A 43 8.86 -1.66 5.68
CA TYR A 43 9.96 -0.77 5.32
C TYR A 43 11.17 -1.51 4.76
N GLU A 44 11.48 -2.71 5.26
CA GLU A 44 12.49 -3.59 4.66
C GLU A 44 12.13 -3.91 3.20
N LYS A 45 10.89 -4.34 2.97
CA LYS A 45 10.39 -4.61 1.61
C LYS A 45 10.40 -3.36 0.75
N PHE A 46 9.95 -2.23 1.28
CA PHE A 46 9.89 -0.94 0.59
C PHE A 46 11.27 -0.48 0.08
N LYS A 47 12.34 -0.72 0.85
CA LYS A 47 13.72 -0.41 0.43
C LYS A 47 14.13 -1.14 -0.84
N THR A 48 13.60 -2.35 -1.10
CA THR A 48 13.89 -3.07 -2.35
C THR A 48 13.39 -2.29 -3.57
N TYR A 49 12.32 -1.49 -3.42
CA TYR A 49 11.73 -0.66 -4.47
C TYR A 49 12.36 0.73 -4.59
N GLN A 50 13.44 1.05 -3.86
CA GLN A 50 14.03 2.41 -3.81
C GLN A 50 14.32 3.03 -5.19
N LYS A 51 14.66 2.21 -6.20
CA LYS A 51 14.90 2.68 -7.59
C LYS A 51 13.66 3.26 -8.29
N TYR A 52 12.47 2.96 -7.76
CA TYR A 52 11.17 3.33 -8.32
C TYR A 52 10.51 4.49 -7.55
N ILE A 53 11.12 4.93 -6.45
CA ILE A 53 10.52 5.86 -5.52
C ILE A 53 11.30 7.16 -5.57
N LEU A 54 10.59 8.29 -5.63
CA LEU A 54 11.20 9.60 -5.53
C LEU A 54 11.85 9.75 -4.15
N GLU A 55 13.08 10.28 -4.10
CA GLU A 55 13.84 10.43 -2.85
C GLU A 55 13.07 11.17 -1.74
N LYS A 56 12.31 12.22 -2.10
CA LYS A 56 11.44 12.95 -1.15
C LYS A 56 10.39 12.06 -0.47
N GLU A 57 9.89 11.06 -1.20
CA GLU A 57 8.83 10.16 -0.74
C GLU A 57 9.41 9.06 0.15
N LEU A 58 10.59 8.51 -0.21
CA LEU A 58 11.34 7.54 0.61
C LEU A 58 11.55 8.04 2.05
N ASN A 59 11.79 9.35 2.21
CA ASN A 59 12.11 9.97 3.49
C ASN A 59 10.88 10.40 4.32
N THR A 60 9.67 10.40 3.74
CA THR A 60 8.48 10.98 4.38
C THR A 60 7.33 9.99 4.56
N TRP A 61 7.32 8.89 3.81
CA TRP A 61 6.20 7.96 3.80
C TRP A 61 5.97 7.24 5.11
N GLN A 62 4.76 7.41 5.61
CA GLN A 62 4.21 6.68 6.74
C GLN A 62 3.74 5.28 6.32
N PRO A 63 3.58 4.33 7.25
CA PRO A 63 3.33 2.93 6.91
C PRO A 63 2.13 2.69 5.98
N LYS A 64 1.03 3.43 6.19
CA LYS A 64 -0.14 3.35 5.31
C LYS A 64 0.20 3.64 3.85
N ARG A 65 0.99 4.69 3.59
CA ARG A 65 1.38 5.07 2.23
C ARG A 65 2.33 4.04 1.62
N VAL A 66 3.22 3.44 2.42
CA VAL A 66 4.06 2.32 1.99
C VAL A 66 3.21 1.14 1.52
N PHE A 67 2.18 0.78 2.29
CA PHE A 67 1.29 -0.31 1.92
C PHE A 67 0.49 -0.03 0.65
N ASP A 68 -0.08 1.17 0.54
CA ASP A 68 -0.83 1.57 -0.65
C ASP A 68 0.09 1.58 -1.89
N PHE A 69 1.34 2.03 -1.73
CA PHE A 69 2.35 2.00 -2.79
C PHE A 69 2.69 0.58 -3.24
N LEU A 70 3.05 -0.31 -2.31
CA LEU A 70 3.48 -1.67 -2.64
C LEU A 70 2.38 -2.37 -3.43
N ARG A 71 1.13 -2.26 -2.99
CA ARG A 71 -0.03 -2.81 -3.68
C ARG A 71 -0.24 -2.21 -5.07
N GLN A 72 -0.03 -0.91 -5.25
CA GLN A 72 -0.27 -0.24 -6.53
C GLN A 72 0.83 -0.57 -7.55
N VAL A 73 2.09 -0.49 -7.14
CA VAL A 73 3.24 -0.66 -8.03
C VAL A 73 3.49 -2.13 -8.32
N ASP A 74 3.21 -3.01 -7.38
CA ASP A 74 3.44 -4.44 -7.51
C ASP A 74 2.29 -5.21 -6.83
N PRO A 75 1.19 -5.48 -7.55
CA PRO A 75 0.02 -6.14 -6.96
C PRO A 75 0.31 -7.50 -6.33
N LEU A 76 1.36 -8.19 -6.78
CA LEU A 76 1.81 -9.48 -6.24
C LEU A 76 2.82 -9.33 -5.10
N SER A 77 3.28 -8.13 -4.78
CA SER A 77 4.15 -7.85 -3.63
C SER A 77 3.55 -8.21 -2.27
N ILE A 78 2.27 -8.56 -2.23
CA ILE A 78 1.54 -8.95 -1.02
C ILE A 78 1.08 -10.40 -1.05
N GLU A 79 1.61 -11.18 -1.99
CA GLU A 79 1.33 -12.60 -2.19
C GLU A 79 2.60 -13.43 -1.92
N ASP A 80 2.43 -14.61 -1.35
CA ASP A 80 3.53 -15.55 -1.11
C ASP A 80 3.97 -16.22 -2.42
N TYR A 81 5.25 -16.56 -2.54
CA TYR A 81 5.76 -17.23 -3.74
C TYR A 81 6.89 -18.23 -3.44
N LYS A 82 7.17 -19.10 -4.41
CA LYS A 82 8.31 -20.03 -4.37
C LYS A 82 9.45 -19.50 -5.22
N PHE A 83 10.58 -19.27 -4.58
CA PHE A 83 11.82 -18.92 -5.27
C PHE A 83 12.58 -20.19 -5.65
N LYS A 84 12.81 -20.41 -6.94
CA LYS A 84 13.52 -21.57 -7.46
C LYS A 84 14.71 -21.14 -8.33
N VAL A 85 15.86 -21.76 -8.11
CA VAL A 85 17.05 -21.57 -8.94
C VAL A 85 17.38 -22.90 -9.60
N TYR A 86 17.60 -22.86 -10.90
CA TYR A 86 17.91 -24.03 -11.72
C TYR A 86 19.33 -23.91 -12.28
N LYS A 87 20.01 -25.04 -12.47
CA LYS A 87 21.19 -25.09 -13.33
C LYS A 87 20.75 -24.93 -14.78
N GLN A 88 21.60 -24.28 -15.58
CA GLN A 88 21.46 -24.28 -17.03
C GLN A 88 22.11 -25.56 -17.58
N ASN A 89 21.41 -26.24 -18.48
CA ASN A 89 21.97 -27.37 -19.24
C ASN A 89 22.91 -26.86 -20.35
N ASP A 90 23.71 -27.75 -20.95
CA ASP A 90 24.62 -27.40 -22.05
C ASP A 90 23.88 -26.86 -23.30
N ASP A 91 22.60 -27.22 -23.46
CA ASP A 91 21.71 -26.74 -24.53
C ASP A 91 20.91 -25.48 -24.16
N GLU A 92 21.33 -24.78 -23.10
CA GLU A 92 20.69 -23.60 -22.53
C GLU A 92 19.29 -23.81 -21.93
N SER A 93 18.78 -25.04 -21.89
CA SER A 93 17.49 -25.35 -21.28
C SER A 93 17.55 -25.37 -19.74
N LEU A 94 16.38 -25.33 -19.10
CA LEU A 94 16.23 -25.46 -17.64
C LEU A 94 16.64 -26.87 -17.20
N GLY A 95 17.70 -26.95 -16.40
CA GLY A 95 18.19 -28.19 -15.78
C GLY A 95 17.60 -28.46 -14.40
N GLU A 96 18.42 -29.08 -13.54
CA GLU A 96 18.04 -29.44 -12.17
C GLU A 96 17.79 -28.20 -11.29
N CYS A 97 16.73 -28.24 -10.47
CA CYS A 97 16.49 -27.25 -9.41
C CYS A 97 17.52 -27.42 -8.28
N ILE A 98 18.36 -26.42 -8.08
CA ILE A 98 19.43 -26.44 -7.05
C ILE A 98 19.06 -25.69 -5.78
N LEU A 99 18.04 -24.83 -5.83
CA LEU A 99 17.53 -24.10 -4.69
C LEU A 99 16.03 -23.96 -4.82
N GLU A 100 15.30 -24.35 -3.79
CA GLU A 100 13.88 -24.01 -3.62
C GLU A 100 13.69 -23.41 -2.23
N ARG A 101 13.06 -22.24 -2.16
CA ARG A 101 12.75 -21.53 -0.92
C ARG A 101 11.35 -20.93 -1.01
N ASP A 102 10.62 -21.01 0.09
CA ASP A 102 9.35 -20.31 0.22
C ASP A 102 9.63 -18.87 0.67
N HIS A 103 9.00 -17.92 -0.01
CA HIS A 103 8.90 -16.52 0.41
C HIS A 103 7.52 -16.28 1.00
N VAL A 104 7.49 -15.68 2.19
CA VAL A 104 6.24 -15.36 2.90
C VAL A 104 6.23 -13.87 3.19
N THR A 105 5.11 -13.21 2.92
CA THR A 105 5.07 -11.74 2.98
C THR A 105 3.81 -11.17 3.66
N LEU A 106 3.78 -9.85 3.80
CA LEU A 106 2.61 -9.15 4.32
C LEU A 106 1.49 -9.18 3.28
N ASN A 107 0.37 -9.82 3.62
CA ASN A 107 -0.82 -9.86 2.78
C ASN A 107 -1.80 -8.71 3.11
N LYS A 108 -2.89 -8.64 2.33
CA LYS A 108 -3.98 -7.65 2.50
C LYS A 108 -4.58 -7.65 3.91
N ARG A 109 -4.65 -8.80 4.57
CA ARG A 109 -5.18 -8.92 5.93
C ARG A 109 -4.24 -8.28 6.95
N HIS A 110 -2.94 -8.58 6.89
CA HIS A 110 -1.95 -7.99 7.80
C HIS A 110 -1.96 -6.46 7.71
N ILE A 111 -1.94 -5.96 6.47
CA ILE A 111 -1.92 -4.54 6.13
C ILE A 111 -3.21 -3.81 6.52
N GLY A 112 -4.35 -4.37 6.15
CA GLY A 112 -5.64 -3.68 6.27
C GLY A 112 -6.37 -3.96 7.59
N LYS A 113 -6.36 -5.20 8.06
CA LYS A 113 -7.18 -5.63 9.19
C LYS A 113 -6.38 -5.65 10.48
N ASP A 114 -5.26 -6.37 10.51
CA ASP A 114 -4.54 -6.64 11.76
C ASP A 114 -3.80 -5.38 12.23
N TYR A 115 -3.10 -4.67 11.34
CA TYR A 115 -2.47 -3.38 11.66
C TYR A 115 -3.46 -2.36 12.26
N ASN A 116 -4.61 -2.17 11.62
CA ASN A 116 -5.65 -1.25 12.10
C ASN A 116 -6.27 -1.71 13.42
N LYS A 117 -6.53 -3.01 13.56
CA LYS A 117 -7.07 -3.60 14.80
C LYS A 117 -6.09 -3.40 15.96
N LEU A 118 -4.79 -3.65 15.77
CA LEU A 118 -3.77 -3.39 16.78
C LEU A 118 -3.78 -1.91 17.21
N GLY A 119 -3.89 -0.98 16.25
CA GLY A 119 -3.95 0.46 16.53
C GLY A 119 -5.17 0.85 17.38
N SER A 120 -6.31 0.18 17.15
CA SER A 120 -7.55 0.43 17.90
C SER A 120 -7.47 0.16 19.42
N TYR A 121 -6.47 -0.61 19.86
CA TYR A 121 -6.19 -0.88 21.28
C TYR A 121 -5.22 0.14 21.92
N LEU A 122 -4.54 0.93 21.10
CA LEU A 122 -3.61 1.97 21.56
C LEU A 122 -4.35 3.28 21.86
N HIS A 123 -5.39 3.59 21.09
CA HIS A 123 -6.21 4.78 21.29
C HIS A 123 -7.04 4.73 22.57
N THR A 124 -7.30 5.92 23.14
CA THR A 124 -8.30 6.08 24.20
C THR A 124 -9.67 5.61 23.67
N PRO A 125 -10.37 4.69 24.36
CA PRO A 125 -11.66 4.19 23.92
C PRO A 125 -12.72 5.31 23.85
N THR A 126 -13.65 5.20 22.91
CA THR A 126 -14.81 6.10 22.84
C THR A 126 -15.74 5.91 24.04
N ILE A 127 -16.61 6.88 24.34
CA ILE A 127 -17.56 6.82 25.47
C ILE A 127 -18.35 5.49 25.47
N LYS A 128 -18.86 5.08 24.30
CA LYS A 128 -19.57 3.80 24.15
C LYS A 128 -18.68 2.57 24.45
N GLN A 129 -17.40 2.62 24.07
CA GLN A 129 -16.46 1.52 24.34
C GLN A 129 -16.01 1.46 25.80
N GLN A 130 -15.99 2.60 26.50
CA GLN A 130 -15.64 2.64 27.92
C GLN A 130 -16.67 1.90 28.77
N LEU A 131 -17.96 1.98 28.40
CA LEU A 131 -19.03 1.23 29.06
C LEU A 131 -18.85 -0.30 28.98
N ASN A 132 -18.21 -0.79 27.92
CA ASN A 132 -17.97 -2.22 27.66
C ASN A 132 -16.46 -2.55 27.60
N TYR A 133 -15.64 -1.89 28.40
CA TYR A 133 -14.18 -1.98 28.30
C TYR A 133 -13.67 -3.42 28.46
N SER A 134 -14.21 -4.18 29.42
CA SER A 134 -13.84 -5.57 29.66
C SER A 134 -14.10 -6.48 28.45
N GLU A 135 -15.20 -6.26 27.72
CA GLU A 135 -15.54 -7.04 26.52
C GLU A 135 -14.56 -6.79 25.38
N LYS A 136 -14.11 -5.55 25.19
CA LYS A 136 -13.15 -5.18 24.14
C LYS A 136 -11.83 -5.96 24.28
N HIS A 137 -11.40 -6.22 25.51
CA HIS A 137 -10.13 -6.90 25.82
C HIS A 137 -10.26 -8.42 25.98
N LYS A 138 -11.49 -8.97 26.03
CA LYS A 138 -11.74 -10.40 26.29
C LYS A 138 -10.96 -11.34 25.36
N ASN A 139 -10.88 -10.99 24.08
CA ASN A 139 -10.21 -11.80 23.06
C ASN A 139 -8.86 -11.20 22.60
N LEU A 140 -8.36 -10.18 23.29
CA LEU A 140 -7.13 -9.50 22.88
C LEU A 140 -5.92 -10.44 22.93
N ARG A 141 -5.79 -11.20 24.02
CA ARG A 141 -4.67 -12.14 24.18
C ARG A 141 -4.63 -13.19 23.07
N GLU A 142 -5.77 -13.79 22.74
CA GLU A 142 -5.85 -14.78 21.66
C GLU A 142 -5.53 -14.16 20.31
N PHE A 143 -6.08 -12.97 20.02
CA PHE A 143 -5.73 -12.24 18.80
C PHE A 143 -4.22 -11.97 18.70
N LEU A 144 -3.58 -11.47 19.75
CA LEU A 144 -2.14 -11.21 19.77
C LEU A 144 -1.33 -12.49 19.57
N LYS A 145 -1.75 -13.60 20.19
CA LYS A 145 -1.11 -14.90 20.01
C LYS A 145 -1.17 -15.35 18.55
N THR A 146 -2.36 -15.32 17.93
CA THR A 146 -2.53 -15.65 16.51
C THR A 146 -1.68 -14.73 15.62
N THR A 147 -1.66 -13.42 15.89
CA THR A 147 -0.84 -12.48 15.11
C THR A 147 0.65 -12.76 15.25
N ILE A 148 1.14 -13.14 16.43
CA ILE A 148 2.53 -13.55 16.62
C ILE A 148 2.85 -14.81 15.79
N GLU A 149 1.99 -15.82 15.85
CA GLU A 149 2.16 -17.07 15.08
C GLU A 149 2.18 -16.80 13.57
N GLU A 150 1.30 -15.91 13.09
CA GLU A 150 1.22 -15.50 11.69
C GLU A 150 2.43 -14.67 11.24
N LEU A 151 2.94 -13.75 12.07
CA LEU A 151 4.09 -12.90 11.70
C LEU A 151 5.44 -13.60 11.80
N ARG A 152 5.56 -14.65 12.63
CA ARG A 152 6.83 -15.37 12.80
C ARG A 152 7.49 -15.84 11.50
N PRO A 153 6.79 -16.53 10.56
CA PRO A 153 7.38 -16.91 9.29
C PRO A 153 7.83 -15.71 8.43
N LEU A 154 7.18 -14.56 8.53
CA LEU A 154 7.57 -13.34 7.78
C LEU A 154 8.84 -12.71 8.38
N VAL A 155 8.97 -12.75 9.71
CA VAL A 155 10.17 -12.27 10.42
C VAL A 155 11.37 -13.18 10.14
N ASP A 156 11.15 -14.49 10.10
CA ASP A 156 12.20 -15.48 9.81
C ASP A 156 12.55 -15.55 8.32
N CYS A 157 11.68 -15.05 7.43
CA CYS A 157 11.99 -14.93 6.01
C CYS A 157 13.17 -13.96 5.80
N CYS A 158 14.25 -14.47 5.24
CA CYS A 158 15.54 -13.77 5.16
C CYS A 158 15.79 -13.03 3.85
N PHE A 159 14.84 -13.04 2.91
CA PHE A 159 14.99 -12.39 1.62
C PHE A 159 13.68 -11.76 1.16
N ASP A 160 13.77 -10.63 0.49
CA ASP A 160 12.70 -10.03 -0.31
C ASP A 160 13.21 -9.86 -1.73
N THR A 161 12.31 -9.96 -2.71
CA THR A 161 12.65 -9.72 -4.11
C THR A 161 11.64 -8.79 -4.77
N ASN A 162 12.10 -8.15 -5.84
CA ASN A 162 11.26 -7.40 -6.75
C ASN A 162 11.70 -7.69 -8.20
N PHE A 163 11.66 -8.96 -8.60
CA PHE A 163 11.84 -9.33 -10.00
C PHE A 163 10.54 -9.19 -10.78
N GLY A 164 10.63 -9.08 -12.10
CA GLY A 164 9.48 -8.97 -13.00
C GLY A 164 9.65 -7.87 -14.02
N GLU A 165 8.73 -7.82 -14.97
CA GLU A 165 8.66 -6.75 -15.96
C GLU A 165 7.98 -5.50 -15.38
N VAL A 166 8.30 -4.33 -15.94
CA VAL A 166 7.76 -3.04 -15.46
C VAL A 166 7.29 -2.21 -16.63
N PHE A 167 6.04 -1.78 -16.58
CA PHE A 167 5.54 -0.65 -17.35
C PHE A 167 6.04 0.66 -16.72
N THR A 168 6.60 1.55 -17.54
CA THR A 168 6.97 2.90 -17.09
C THR A 168 6.07 3.91 -17.80
N ILE A 169 5.19 4.53 -17.05
CA ILE A 169 4.22 5.52 -17.53
C ILE A 169 4.69 6.91 -17.13
N GLU A 170 4.45 7.92 -17.96
CA GLU A 170 4.65 9.32 -17.58
C GLU A 170 3.33 9.94 -17.11
N CYS A 171 3.36 10.57 -15.92
CA CYS A 171 2.18 11.24 -15.41
C CYS A 171 1.82 12.47 -16.26
N GLU A 172 0.67 12.45 -16.93
CA GLU A 172 0.14 13.57 -17.73
C GLU A 172 0.17 14.95 -17.02
N SER A 173 0.04 15.00 -15.69
CA SER A 173 0.06 16.27 -14.93
C SER A 173 1.46 16.73 -14.54
N CYS A 174 2.29 15.86 -13.94
CA CYS A 174 3.58 16.26 -13.37
C CYS A 174 4.81 15.70 -14.11
N GLN A 175 4.60 14.93 -15.17
CA GLN A 175 5.60 14.28 -16.02
C GLN A 175 6.58 13.35 -15.29
N LYS A 176 6.24 12.92 -14.07
CA LYS A 176 7.05 11.95 -13.31
C LYS A 176 6.69 10.53 -13.69
N SER A 177 7.69 9.66 -13.69
CA SER A 177 7.53 8.26 -14.00
C SER A 177 6.72 7.52 -12.93
N ILE A 178 5.79 6.68 -13.39
CA ILE A 178 4.98 5.77 -12.60
C ILE A 178 5.35 4.35 -13.05
N PRO A 179 6.26 3.67 -12.33
CA PRO A 179 6.53 2.26 -12.57
C PRO A 179 5.37 1.40 -12.05
N LEU A 180 4.87 0.48 -12.87
CA LEU A 180 3.90 -0.54 -12.50
C LEU A 180 4.41 -1.91 -12.95
N ARG A 181 4.28 -2.92 -12.09
CA ARG A 181 4.50 -4.32 -12.49
C ARG A 181 3.51 -4.71 -13.55
N LYS A 182 3.99 -5.46 -14.53
CA LYS A 182 3.09 -6.10 -15.50
C LYS A 182 2.28 -7.20 -14.78
N GLU A 183 2.94 -7.96 -13.93
CA GLU A 183 2.35 -9.08 -13.21
C GLU A 183 1.34 -8.59 -12.16
N GLY A 184 0.13 -9.13 -12.23
CA GLY A 184 -0.94 -8.81 -11.29
C GLY A 184 -1.72 -7.52 -11.59
N LEU A 185 -1.31 -6.74 -12.60
CA LEU A 185 -2.08 -5.59 -13.05
C LEU A 185 -3.35 -6.05 -13.77
N ALA A 186 -4.51 -5.57 -13.33
CA ALA A 186 -5.80 -5.98 -13.87
C ALA A 186 -6.49 -4.89 -14.70
N ILE A 187 -7.28 -5.31 -15.70
CA ILE A 187 -8.19 -4.40 -16.42
C ILE A 187 -9.17 -3.75 -15.44
N LYS A 188 -9.43 -2.45 -15.61
CA LYS A 188 -10.19 -1.55 -14.72
C LYS A 188 -9.52 -1.27 -13.37
N GLU A 189 -8.32 -1.79 -13.12
CA GLU A 189 -7.55 -1.38 -11.95
C GLU A 189 -7.21 0.11 -12.06
N LYS A 190 -7.27 0.79 -10.92
CA LYS A 190 -6.93 2.21 -10.81
C LYS A 190 -5.58 2.34 -10.16
N PHE A 191 -4.77 3.24 -10.70
CA PHE A 191 -3.51 3.64 -10.10
C PHE A 191 -3.41 5.16 -10.06
N SER A 192 -2.52 5.66 -9.23
CA SER A 192 -2.31 7.09 -9.01
C SER A 192 -0.85 7.47 -9.25
N CYS A 193 -0.62 8.75 -9.57
CA CYS A 193 0.72 9.31 -9.55
C CYS A 193 1.35 9.08 -8.17
N LEU A 194 2.60 8.62 -8.17
CA LEU A 194 3.33 8.30 -6.94
C LEU A 194 3.74 9.56 -6.17
N ASP A 195 3.83 10.70 -6.85
CA ASP A 195 4.09 11.98 -6.22
C ASP A 195 2.88 12.41 -5.36
N SER A 196 3.13 12.54 -4.07
CA SER A 196 2.14 12.93 -3.05
C SER A 196 1.46 14.28 -3.30
N SER A 197 2.12 15.19 -4.03
CA SER A 197 1.55 16.50 -4.41
C SER A 197 0.72 16.49 -5.70
N CYS A 198 0.81 15.43 -6.51
CA CYS A 198 0.08 15.32 -7.78
C CYS A 198 -1.15 14.41 -7.64
N ASN A 199 -0.91 13.16 -7.20
CA ASN A 199 -1.94 12.14 -6.98
C ASN A 199 -2.89 11.84 -8.17
N MET A 200 -2.63 12.35 -9.38
CA MET A 200 -3.46 12.14 -10.58
C MET A 200 -3.82 10.68 -10.79
N GLN A 201 -5.09 10.40 -11.06
CA GLN A 201 -5.61 9.02 -11.13
C GLN A 201 -5.76 8.56 -12.58
N TYR A 202 -5.52 7.28 -12.78
CA TYR A 202 -5.62 6.59 -14.05
C TYR A 202 -6.44 5.32 -13.89
N GLN A 203 -6.98 4.83 -15.00
CA GLN A 203 -7.62 3.53 -15.08
C GLN A 203 -6.99 2.71 -16.21
N VAL A 204 -6.67 1.45 -15.91
CA VAL A 204 -6.23 0.48 -16.92
C VAL A 204 -7.43 0.10 -17.78
N LEU A 205 -7.31 0.31 -19.08
CA LEU A 205 -8.34 -0.04 -20.06
C LEU A 205 -8.07 -1.41 -20.68
N ASP A 206 -6.80 -1.68 -21.00
CA ASP A 206 -6.39 -2.93 -21.64
C ASP A 206 -4.88 -3.17 -21.48
N ILE A 207 -4.45 -4.41 -21.71
CA ILE A 207 -3.05 -4.80 -21.84
C ILE A 207 -2.95 -5.58 -23.16
N SER A 208 -2.29 -5.00 -24.17
CA SER A 208 -2.25 -5.57 -25.52
C SER A 208 -1.48 -6.89 -25.57
N GLU A 209 -1.68 -7.66 -26.65
CA GLU A 209 -0.92 -8.90 -26.91
C GLU A 209 0.59 -8.62 -27.07
N ASP A 210 0.96 -7.45 -27.58
CA ASP A 210 2.34 -6.96 -27.66
C ASP A 210 2.87 -6.44 -26.33
N ASN A 211 2.12 -6.66 -25.24
CA ASN A 211 2.52 -6.34 -23.89
C ASN A 211 2.69 -4.82 -23.70
N GLU A 212 1.78 -4.03 -24.28
CA GLU A 212 1.64 -2.59 -24.08
C GLU A 212 0.47 -2.27 -23.15
N LEU A 213 0.65 -1.29 -22.27
CA LEU A 213 -0.39 -0.87 -21.34
C LEU A 213 -1.25 0.24 -21.95
N ILE A 214 -2.56 -0.01 -22.07
CA ILE A 214 -3.54 0.99 -22.47
C ILE A 214 -4.26 1.50 -21.23
N TYR A 215 -4.17 2.81 -20.99
CA TYR A 215 -4.71 3.46 -19.81
C TYR A 215 -5.27 4.83 -20.15
N GLU A 216 -6.16 5.35 -19.31
CA GLU A 216 -6.66 6.72 -19.42
C GLU A 216 -6.58 7.44 -18.07
N ALA A 217 -6.27 8.73 -18.13
CA ALA A 217 -6.37 9.62 -16.99
C ALA A 217 -7.83 9.96 -16.67
N LEU A 218 -8.18 9.88 -15.38
CA LEU A 218 -9.51 10.18 -14.88
C LEU A 218 -9.70 11.69 -14.72
N HIS A 219 -10.52 12.26 -15.61
CA HIS A 219 -10.84 13.69 -15.64
C HIS A 219 -12.35 13.93 -15.50
N LEU A 220 -12.72 15.05 -14.90
CA LEU A 220 -14.03 15.64 -15.05
C LEU A 220 -14.03 16.50 -16.33
N ASN A 221 -14.86 16.11 -17.30
CA ASN A 221 -15.03 16.84 -18.54
C ASN A 221 -16.10 17.93 -18.38
N VAL A 222 -15.69 19.20 -18.47
CA VAL A 222 -16.59 20.36 -18.32
C VAL A 222 -16.68 21.13 -19.65
N PRO A 223 -17.85 21.08 -20.33
CA PRO A 223 -18.02 21.79 -21.59
C PRO A 223 -18.07 23.30 -21.36
N CYS A 224 -17.44 24.05 -22.26
CA CYS A 224 -17.54 25.50 -22.33
C CYS A 224 -18.45 25.92 -23.50
N SER A 225 -19.06 27.09 -23.37
CA SER A 225 -19.87 27.70 -24.44
C SER A 225 -19.07 28.10 -25.69
N CYS A 226 -17.74 28.04 -25.68
CA CYS A 226 -16.92 28.18 -26.88
C CYS A 226 -16.79 26.88 -27.71
N GLY A 227 -17.33 25.76 -27.22
CA GLY A 227 -17.21 24.43 -27.83
C GLY A 227 -16.07 23.57 -27.27
N GLU A 228 -15.16 24.16 -26.49
CA GLU A 228 -14.05 23.43 -25.86
C GLU A 228 -14.51 22.60 -24.65
N THR A 229 -13.90 21.44 -24.42
CA THR A 229 -14.15 20.61 -23.23
C THR A 229 -12.94 20.63 -22.30
N ASN A 230 -13.10 21.26 -21.14
CA ASN A 230 -12.02 21.40 -20.17
C ASN A 230 -11.92 20.12 -19.34
N LYS A 231 -10.72 19.54 -19.27
CA LYS A 231 -10.42 18.35 -18.47
C LYS A 231 -9.89 18.81 -17.11
N ILE A 232 -10.57 18.42 -16.05
CA ILE A 232 -10.21 18.80 -14.68
C ILE A 232 -9.81 17.54 -13.93
N ASN A 233 -8.63 17.54 -13.31
CA ASN A 233 -8.21 16.44 -12.45
C ASN A 233 -9.17 16.36 -11.25
N ILE A 234 -9.69 15.17 -10.99
CA ILE A 234 -10.69 14.94 -9.95
C ILE A 234 -10.14 15.30 -8.55
N ASN A 235 -8.83 15.19 -8.34
CA ASN A 235 -8.19 15.54 -7.07
C ASN A 235 -8.08 17.04 -6.81
N ASP A 236 -8.18 17.88 -7.85
CA ASP A 236 -8.11 19.34 -7.71
C ASP A 236 -9.46 19.95 -7.30
N LEU A 237 -10.52 19.13 -7.26
CA LEU A 237 -11.88 19.58 -6.95
C LEU A 237 -12.02 19.94 -5.46
N GLU A 238 -11.93 21.23 -5.18
CA GLU A 238 -12.30 21.81 -3.88
C GLU A 238 -13.79 22.23 -3.83
N SER A 239 -14.25 22.67 -2.65
CA SER A 239 -15.65 23.10 -2.42
C SER A 239 -16.15 24.18 -3.39
N LEU A 240 -15.23 25.07 -3.83
CA LEU A 240 -15.43 26.03 -4.91
C LEU A 240 -14.19 26.02 -5.80
N TYR A 241 -14.19 25.16 -6.81
CA TYR A 241 -13.09 25.10 -7.77
C TYR A 241 -13.30 26.08 -8.91
N VAL A 242 -12.25 26.83 -9.25
CA VAL A 242 -12.30 27.89 -10.27
C VAL A 242 -11.26 27.60 -11.33
N PHE A 243 -11.69 27.55 -12.59
CA PHE A 243 -10.78 27.35 -13.72
C PHE A 243 -11.11 28.31 -14.86
N ASN A 244 -10.11 28.57 -15.69
CA ASN A 244 -10.27 29.37 -16.90
C ASN A 244 -10.23 28.43 -18.10
N CYS A 245 -11.21 28.57 -18.99
CA CYS A 245 -11.16 27.95 -20.30
C CYS A 245 -10.12 28.67 -21.18
N THR A 246 -9.61 27.99 -22.21
CA THR A 246 -8.69 28.55 -23.21
C THR A 246 -9.23 29.79 -23.91
N CYS A 247 -10.56 29.93 -24.01
CA CYS A 247 -11.22 31.14 -24.53
C CYS A 247 -11.24 32.33 -23.54
N GLY A 248 -10.64 32.20 -22.36
CA GLY A 248 -10.60 33.23 -21.31
C GLY A 248 -11.84 33.28 -20.40
N LYS A 249 -12.88 32.48 -20.68
CA LYS A 249 -14.06 32.39 -19.79
C LYS A 249 -13.71 31.69 -18.49
N LYS A 250 -14.18 32.26 -17.39
CA LYS A 250 -14.01 31.75 -16.03
C LYS A 250 -15.20 30.88 -15.64
N HIS A 251 -14.93 29.70 -15.11
CA HIS A 251 -15.92 28.72 -14.68
C HIS A 251 -15.78 28.44 -13.19
N PHE A 252 -16.92 28.15 -12.55
CA PHE A 252 -17.01 27.81 -11.13
C PHE A 252 -17.67 26.44 -11.01
N LEU A 253 -16.98 25.51 -10.36
CA LEU A 253 -17.54 24.24 -9.94
C LEU A 253 -17.88 24.33 -8.46
N LYS A 254 -19.14 24.05 -8.15
CA LYS A 254 -19.67 24.00 -6.79
C LYS A 254 -20.29 22.64 -6.55
N LYS A 255 -20.01 22.06 -5.39
CA LYS A 255 -20.70 20.88 -4.89
C LYS A 255 -21.88 21.31 -4.02
N ASP A 256 -23.09 21.00 -4.46
CA ASP A 256 -24.30 21.18 -3.67
C ASP A 256 -24.82 19.82 -3.17
N TRP A 257 -25.23 19.77 -1.91
CA TRP A 257 -25.87 18.60 -1.31
C TRP A 257 -27.38 18.73 -1.47
N PHE A 258 -28.05 17.67 -1.93
CA PHE A 258 -29.50 17.58 -1.90
C PHE A 258 -29.90 16.40 -1.01
N HIS A 259 -30.89 16.62 -0.15
CA HIS A 259 -31.56 15.55 0.58
C HIS A 259 -32.89 15.30 -0.12
N ASN A 260 -33.10 14.06 -0.60
CA ASN A 260 -34.41 13.67 -1.07
C ASN A 260 -35.31 13.56 0.17
N GLU A 261 -36.31 14.44 0.27
CA GLU A 261 -37.42 14.22 1.21
C GLU A 261 -38.15 12.95 0.74
N GLN A 262 -38.07 11.90 1.56
CA GLN A 262 -38.92 10.72 1.45
C GLN A 262 -40.24 10.95 2.17
#